data_AF-T0H6C5-F1
#
_entry.id   AF-T0H6C5-F1
#
_cell.length_a   1.000
_cell.length_b   1.000
_cell.length_c   1.000
_cell.angle_alpha   90.00
_cell.angle_beta   90.00
_cell.angle_gamma   90.00
#
_symmetry.space_group_name_H-M   'P 1'
#
loop_
_entity.id
_entity.type
_entity.pdbx_description
1 polymer ?
#
loop_
_entity_poly.entity_id
_entity_poly.type
_entity_poly.pdbx_seq_one_letter_code
_entity_poly.pdbx_strand_id
1 'polypeptide(L)'
;MLLPITLTFAAACALLNLWLAIRCARFRISDKIMHGDAGHALLAKRMRAHANFIEYTPIVLILFALIELAAGPSLWLWMGALAYILARVAHGIGMDADKPTAWRAGGALVTWGVMLVLAGAALALAYQQTREVPVPPALAAQV
;
A
#
# COMPACT_ATOMS: atom_id res chain seq x y z
N MET A 1 22.10 -1.42 -3.12
CA MET A 1 21.75 -0.05 -2.67
C MET A 1 20.70 -0.15 -1.58
N LEU A 2 20.71 0.77 -0.60
CA LEU A 2 19.68 0.85 0.43
C LEU A 2 18.44 1.57 -0.13
N LEU A 3 17.24 1.08 0.18
CA LEU A 3 15.94 1.70 -0.14
C LEU A 3 15.33 2.29 1.14
N PRO A 4 15.86 3.39 1.68
CA PRO A 4 15.44 3.91 2.98
C PRO A 4 13.93 4.16 3.07
N ILE A 5 13.31 4.69 2.02
CA ILE A 5 11.89 5.06 2.05
C ILE A 5 11.03 3.80 2.07
N THR A 6 11.25 2.91 1.11
CA THR A 6 10.51 1.65 0.99
C THR A 6 10.73 0.77 2.21
N LEU A 7 11.95 0.72 2.75
CA LEU A 7 12.26 -0.07 3.94
C LEU A 7 11.50 0.44 5.17
N THR A 8 11.53 1.75 5.42
CA THR A 8 10.76 2.36 6.51
C THR A 8 9.26 2.17 6.29
N PHE A 9 8.78 2.33 5.06
CA PHE A 9 7.38 2.17 4.72
C PHE A 9 6.90 0.72 4.86
N ALA A 10 7.72 -0.26 4.47
CA ALA A 10 7.45 -1.69 4.65
C ALA A 10 7.38 -2.05 6.13
N ALA A 11 8.31 -1.54 6.95
CA ALA A 11 8.28 -1.73 8.41
C ALA A 11 7.00 -1.15 9.02
N ALA A 12 6.62 0.08 8.64
CA ALA A 12 5.37 0.70 9.09
C ALA A 12 4.13 -0.10 8.66
N CYS A 13 4.09 -0.60 7.42
CA CYS A 13 3.02 -1.45 6.91
C CYS A 13 2.92 -2.77 7.69
N ALA A 14 4.05 -3.38 8.05
CA ALA A 14 4.08 -4.61 8.83
C ALA A 14 3.51 -4.40 10.24
N LEU A 15 3.90 -3.32 10.92
CA LEU A 15 3.36 -2.94 12.23
C LEU A 15 1.86 -2.67 12.16
N LEU A 16 1.40 -1.98 11.11
CA LEU A 16 -0.02 -1.70 10.91
C LEU A 16 -0.83 -2.98 10.63
N ASN A 17 -0.27 -3.91 9.84
CA ASN A 17 -0.88 -5.21 9.59
C ASN A 17 -1.03 -6.02 10.88
N LEU A 18 0.01 -6.02 11.73
CA LEU A 18 -0.03 -6.68 13.03
C LEU A 18 -1.10 -6.06 13.93
N TRP A 19 -1.23 -4.74 13.96
CA TRP A 19 -2.30 -4.07 14.69
C TRP A 19 -3.71 -4.48 14.21
N LEU A 20 -3.94 -4.56 12.91
CA LEU A 20 -5.21 -5.04 12.34
C LEU A 20 -5.47 -6.51 12.70
N ALA A 21 -4.44 -7.36 12.64
CA ALA A 21 -4.52 -8.76 13.02
C ALA A 21 -4.87 -8.93 14.51
N ILE A 22 -4.22 -8.18 15.41
CA ILE A 22 -4.50 -8.18 16.85
C ILE A 22 -5.95 -7.77 17.12
N ARG A 23 -6.46 -6.75 16.41
CA ARG A 23 -7.86 -6.31 16.56
C ARG A 23 -8.87 -7.41 16.22
N CYS A 24 -8.54 -8.31 15.29
CA CYS A 24 -9.37 -9.48 14.98
C CYS A 24 -9.13 -10.61 15.99
N ALA A 25 -7.87 -10.88 16.35
CA ALA A 25 -7.48 -11.95 17.27
C ALA A 25 -8.11 -11.79 18.66
N ARG A 26 -8.23 -10.56 19.17
CA ARG A 26 -8.87 -10.29 20.47
C ARG A 26 -10.28 -10.87 20.57
N PHE A 27 -11.10 -10.71 19.54
CA PHE A 27 -12.47 -11.28 19.50
C PHE A 27 -12.45 -12.79 19.32
N ARG A 28 -11.53 -13.30 18.50
CA ARG A 28 -11.38 -14.76 18.31
C ARG A 28 -11.05 -15.46 19.63
N ILE A 29 -10.18 -14.86 20.44
CA ILE A 29 -9.78 -15.40 21.73
C ILE A 29 -10.90 -15.24 22.77
N SER A 30 -11.51 -14.05 22.88
CA SER A 30 -12.57 -13.81 23.89
C SER A 30 -13.81 -14.66 23.64
N ASP A 31 -14.21 -14.79 22.37
CA ASP A 31 -15.48 -15.39 21.97
C ASP A 31 -15.28 -16.85 21.50
N LYS A 32 -14.05 -17.39 21.63
CA LYS A 32 -13.65 -18.76 21.25
C LYS A 32 -14.01 -19.11 19.79
N ILE A 33 -13.84 -18.13 18.88
CA ILE A 33 -14.19 -18.27 17.46
C ILE A 33 -13.00 -18.84 16.67
N MET A 34 -13.11 -20.12 16.30
CA MET A 34 -12.08 -20.81 15.52
C MET A 34 -12.05 -20.38 14.05
N HIS A 35 -13.21 -20.28 13.40
CA HIS A 35 -13.33 -19.98 11.97
C HIS A 35 -14.43 -18.93 11.71
N GLY A 36 -14.26 -18.14 10.65
CA GLY A 36 -15.22 -17.10 10.28
C GLY A 36 -15.34 -15.99 11.33
N ASP A 37 -16.52 -15.39 11.40
CA ASP A 37 -16.89 -14.32 12.32
C ASP A 37 -17.90 -14.76 13.40
N ALA A 38 -18.40 -16.00 13.35
CA ALA A 38 -19.43 -16.56 14.24
C ALA A 38 -20.65 -15.63 14.46
N GLY A 39 -21.04 -14.84 13.45
CA GLY A 39 -22.14 -13.89 13.56
C GLY A 39 -21.79 -12.55 14.25
N HIS A 40 -20.53 -12.34 14.65
CA HIS A 40 -20.07 -11.05 15.18
C HIS A 40 -19.88 -10.03 14.06
N ALA A 41 -20.86 -9.14 13.88
CA ALA A 41 -20.83 -8.11 12.85
C ALA A 41 -19.57 -7.22 12.90
N LEU A 42 -19.07 -6.89 14.10
CA LEU A 42 -17.85 -6.09 14.24
C LEU A 42 -16.59 -6.86 13.84
N LEU A 43 -16.52 -8.16 14.13
CA LEU A 43 -15.41 -9.03 13.71
C LEU A 43 -15.39 -9.14 12.18
N ALA A 44 -16.55 -9.32 11.55
CA ALA A 44 -16.69 -9.35 10.09
C ALA A 44 -16.12 -8.09 9.42
N LYS A 45 -16.46 -6.90 9.95
CA LYS A 45 -15.96 -5.62 9.44
C LYS A 45 -14.44 -5.49 9.60
N ARG A 46 -13.89 -5.87 10.75
CA ARG A 46 -12.45 -5.83 11.02
C ARG A 46 -11.67 -6.82 10.17
N MET A 47 -12.23 -8.01 9.92
CA MET A 47 -11.69 -8.97 8.97
C MET A 47 -11.63 -8.39 7.56
N ARG A 48 -12.67 -7.68 7.09
CA ARG A 48 -12.61 -6.98 5.80
C ARG A 48 -11.60 -5.84 5.78
N ALA A 49 -11.46 -5.07 6.86
CA ALA A 49 -10.42 -4.04 6.93
C ALA A 49 -9.00 -4.64 6.80
N HIS A 50 -8.75 -5.77 7.45
CA HIS A 50 -7.48 -6.51 7.37
C HIS A 50 -7.26 -7.12 5.97
N ALA A 51 -8.27 -7.78 5.40
CA ALA A 51 -8.21 -8.32 4.04
C ALA A 51 -7.97 -7.21 3.00
N ASN A 52 -8.67 -6.09 3.12
CA ASN A 52 -8.46 -4.94 2.24
C ASN A 52 -7.03 -4.40 2.34
N PHE A 53 -6.42 -4.42 3.52
CA PHE A 53 -5.03 -3.99 3.67
C PHE A 53 -4.07 -4.90 2.91
N ILE A 54 -4.23 -6.23 3.01
CA ILE A 54 -3.36 -7.17 2.31
C ILE A 54 -3.64 -7.24 0.79
N GLU A 55 -4.84 -6.85 0.34
CA GLU A 55 -5.18 -6.75 -1.08
C GLU A 55 -4.42 -5.60 -1.78
N TYR A 56 -4.29 -4.43 -1.13
CA TYR A 56 -3.72 -3.23 -1.77
C TYR A 56 -2.25 -2.98 -1.41
N THR A 57 -1.87 -3.18 -0.14
CA THR A 57 -0.55 -2.77 0.37
C THR A 57 0.64 -3.45 -0.31
N PRO A 58 0.60 -4.77 -0.63
CA PRO A 58 1.72 -5.41 -1.33
C PRO A 58 1.99 -4.78 -2.70
N ILE A 59 0.94 -4.47 -3.46
CA ILE A 59 1.08 -3.82 -4.78
C ILE A 59 1.70 -2.43 -4.62
N VAL A 60 1.24 -1.65 -3.63
CA VAL A 60 1.80 -0.32 -3.35
C VAL A 60 3.27 -0.40 -2.91
N LEU A 61 3.63 -1.35 -2.04
CA LEU A 61 5.02 -1.56 -1.61
C LEU A 61 5.94 -1.92 -2.77
N ILE A 62 5.48 -2.78 -3.70
CA ILE A 62 6.23 -3.12 -4.91
C ILE A 62 6.48 -1.88 -5.76
N LEU A 63 5.45 -1.04 -5.97
CA LEU A 63 5.60 0.19 -6.74
C LEU A 63 6.59 1.15 -6.08
N PHE A 64 6.52 1.34 -4.76
CA PHE A 64 7.50 2.14 -4.00
C PHE A 64 8.92 1.62 -4.19
N ALA A 65 9.13 0.31 -4.04
CA ALA A 65 10.43 -0.32 -4.19
C ALA A 65 11.02 -0.08 -5.58
N LEU A 66 10.22 -0.31 -6.63
CA LEU A 66 10.65 -0.16 -8.02
C LEU A 66 10.96 1.30 -8.37
N ILE A 67 10.14 2.24 -7.91
CA ILE A 67 10.35 3.67 -8.18
C ILE A 67 11.59 4.18 -7.43
N GLU A 68 11.77 3.80 -6.17
CA GLU A 68 12.95 4.21 -5.39
C GLU A 68 14.24 3.57 -5.96
N LEU A 69 14.17 2.35 -6.49
CA LEU A 69 15.28 1.73 -7.22
C LEU A 69 15.62 2.48 -8.53
N ALA A 70 14.60 2.90 -9.27
CA ALA A 70 14.77 3.50 -10.60
C ALA A 70 15.17 4.98 -10.56
N ALA A 71 14.60 5.74 -9.61
CA ALA A 71 14.73 7.21 -9.54
C ALA A 71 15.40 7.71 -8.24
N GLY A 72 15.70 6.80 -7.30
CA GLY A 72 16.28 7.14 -6.01
C GLY A 72 15.26 7.66 -4.97
N PRO A 73 15.72 7.88 -3.72
CA PRO A 73 14.88 8.42 -2.65
C PRO A 73 14.52 9.88 -2.92
N SER A 74 13.26 10.24 -2.72
CA SER A 74 12.74 11.59 -2.97
C SER A 74 11.67 12.00 -1.96
N LEU A 75 11.49 13.31 -1.78
CA LEU A 75 10.54 13.85 -0.81
C LEU A 75 9.08 13.44 -1.11
N TRP A 76 8.71 13.37 -2.40
CA TRP A 76 7.35 13.00 -2.78
C TRP A 76 7.01 11.54 -2.44
N LEU A 77 7.99 10.63 -2.51
CA LEU A 77 7.82 9.25 -2.04
C LEU A 77 7.59 9.22 -0.53
N TRP A 78 8.36 9.98 0.26
CA TRP A 78 8.12 10.08 1.71
C TRP A 78 6.71 10.57 2.04
N MET A 79 6.24 11.62 1.36
CA MET A 79 4.88 12.14 1.53
C MET A 79 3.83 11.10 1.12
N GLY A 80 4.04 10.38 0.02
CA GLY A 80 3.15 9.31 -0.43
C GLY A 80 3.06 8.16 0.57
N ALA A 81 4.18 7.74 1.15
CA ALA A 81 4.24 6.68 2.15
C ALA A 81 3.49 7.09 3.43
N LEU A 82 3.72 8.32 3.91
CA LEU A 82 3.02 8.86 5.07
C LEU A 82 1.51 8.96 4.82
N ALA A 83 1.11 9.53 3.68
CA ALA A 83 -0.29 9.66 3.28
C ALA A 83 -0.98 8.28 3.19
N TYR A 84 -0.28 7.27 2.65
CA TYR A 84 -0.80 5.92 2.57
C TYR A 84 -1.04 5.31 3.96
N ILE A 85 -0.06 5.38 4.88
CA ILE A 85 -0.22 4.86 6.25
C ILE A 85 -1.41 5.52 6.94
N LEU A 86 -1.51 6.84 6.89
CA LEU A 86 -2.62 7.59 7.50
C LEU A 86 -3.97 7.18 6.91
N ALA A 87 -4.05 7.01 5.58
CA ALA A 87 -5.25 6.54 4.91
C ALA A 87 -5.66 5.13 5.35
N ARG A 88 -4.69 4.22 5.54
CA ARG A 88 -4.96 2.84 5.99
C ARG A 88 -5.41 2.79 7.45
N VAL A 89 -4.84 3.62 8.32
CA VAL A 89 -5.30 3.78 9.71
C VAL A 89 -6.73 4.34 9.73
N ALA A 90 -6.97 5.44 9.01
CA ALA A 90 -8.29 6.08 8.92
C ALA A 90 -9.37 5.12 8.37
N HIS A 91 -9.05 4.38 7.31
CA HIS A 91 -9.96 3.38 6.74
C HIS A 91 -10.26 2.24 7.73
N GLY A 92 -9.22 1.72 8.39
CA GLY A 92 -9.36 0.63 9.37
C GLY A 92 -10.13 1.02 10.63
N ILE A 93 -10.15 2.30 11.01
CA ILE A 93 -11.00 2.82 12.10
C ILE A 93 -12.41 3.11 11.55
N GLY A 94 -12.53 3.73 10.37
CA GLY A 94 -13.80 4.07 9.75
C GLY A 94 -14.67 2.84 9.41
N MET A 95 -14.04 1.68 9.21
CA MET A 95 -14.71 0.40 9.01
C MET A 95 -15.43 -0.14 10.26
N ASP A 96 -15.14 0.33 11.48
CA ASP A 96 -15.83 -0.14 12.69
C ASP A 96 -17.27 0.41 12.80
N ALA A 97 -17.58 1.52 12.14
CA ALA A 97 -18.89 2.15 12.20
C ALA A 97 -19.99 1.33 11.48
N ASP A 98 -21.23 1.40 11.98
CA ASP A 98 -22.41 0.79 11.33
C ASP A 98 -22.89 1.57 10.10
N LYS A 99 -22.55 2.85 10.03
CA LYS A 99 -22.90 3.74 8.92
C LYS A 99 -21.68 4.04 8.05
N PRO A 100 -21.86 4.33 6.74
CA PRO A 100 -20.77 4.81 5.91
C PRO A 100 -20.18 6.09 6.51
N THR A 101 -18.92 6.04 6.93
CA THR A 101 -18.20 7.20 7.47
C THR A 101 -17.32 7.83 6.40
N ALA A 102 -17.13 9.14 6.49
CA ALA A 102 -16.16 9.87 5.66
C ALA A 102 -14.75 9.29 5.81
N TRP A 103 -14.40 8.76 6.99
CA TRP A 103 -13.13 8.08 7.25
C TRP A 103 -12.94 6.80 6.41
N ARG A 104 -14.02 6.02 6.22
CA ARG A 104 -13.99 4.83 5.35
C ARG A 104 -13.79 5.21 3.90
N ALA A 105 -14.60 6.16 3.39
CA ALA A 105 -14.56 6.58 1.99
C ALA A 105 -13.27 7.34 1.65
N GLY A 106 -12.88 8.30 2.49
CA GLY A 106 -11.65 9.07 2.32
C GLY A 106 -10.40 8.19 2.37
N GLY A 107 -10.31 7.26 3.32
CA GLY A 107 -9.17 6.33 3.37
C GLY A 107 -9.07 5.43 2.14
N ALA A 108 -10.19 4.99 1.57
CA ALA A 108 -10.20 4.22 0.32
C ALA A 108 -9.78 5.07 -0.89
N LEU A 109 -10.32 6.28 -1.01
CA LEU A 109 -9.98 7.20 -2.11
C LEU A 109 -8.51 7.59 -2.09
N VAL A 110 -7.94 7.86 -0.91
CA VAL A 110 -6.50 8.17 -0.79
C VAL A 110 -5.66 6.94 -1.13
N THR A 111 -6.06 5.73 -0.71
CA THR A 111 -5.37 4.47 -1.08
C THR A 111 -5.31 4.33 -2.61
N TRP A 112 -6.43 4.51 -3.30
CA TRP A 112 -6.50 4.41 -4.76
C TRP A 112 -5.77 5.55 -5.46
N GLY A 113 -5.85 6.78 -4.94
CA GLY A 113 -5.13 7.93 -5.47
C GLY A 113 -3.62 7.74 -5.41
N VAL A 114 -3.09 7.30 -4.27
CA VAL A 114 -1.66 6.97 -4.11
C VAL A 114 -1.25 5.86 -5.08
N MET A 115 -2.04 4.79 -5.17
CA MET A 115 -1.77 3.69 -6.10
C MET A 115 -1.73 4.16 -7.56
N LEU A 116 -2.69 5.00 -7.97
CA LEU A 116 -2.76 5.54 -9.33
C LEU A 116 -1.56 6.43 -9.65
N VAL A 117 -1.17 7.31 -8.72
CA VAL A 117 0.00 8.19 -8.88
C VAL A 117 1.28 7.36 -9.01
N LEU A 118 1.48 6.35 -8.16
CA LEU A 118 2.65 5.48 -8.24
C LEU A 118 2.67 4.66 -9.52
N ALA A 119 1.53 4.12 -9.95
CA ALA A 119 1.45 3.40 -11.23
C ALA A 119 1.81 4.30 -12.41
N GLY A 120 1.28 5.53 -12.45
CA GLY A 120 1.63 6.52 -13.47
C GLY A 120 3.11 6.90 -13.44
N ALA A 121 3.68 7.12 -12.26
CA ALA A 121 5.10 7.42 -12.10
C ALA A 121 5.99 6.26 -12.57
N ALA A 122 5.64 5.01 -12.21
CA ALA A 122 6.37 3.83 -12.66
C ALA A 122 6.34 3.68 -14.18
N LEU A 123 5.18 3.88 -14.82
CA LEU A 123 5.06 3.86 -16.28
C LEU A 123 5.87 4.98 -16.95
N ALA A 124 5.83 6.19 -16.40
CA ALA A 124 6.59 7.31 -16.92
C ALA A 124 8.10 7.07 -16.84
N LEU A 125 8.60 6.57 -15.71
CA LEU A 125 10.02 6.21 -15.54
C LEU A 125 10.44 5.12 -16.52
N ALA A 126 9.65 4.05 -16.64
CA ALA A 126 9.93 2.97 -17.58
C ALA A 126 9.99 3.48 -19.03
N TYR A 127 9.10 4.39 -19.42
CA TYR A 127 9.08 4.96 -20.76
C TYR A 127 10.25 5.92 -21.04
N GLN A 128 10.67 6.71 -20.05
CA GLN A 128 11.79 7.63 -20.21
C GLN A 128 13.11 6.88 -20.33
N GLN A 129 13.35 5.89 -19.46
CA GLN A 129 14.61 5.14 -19.44
C GLN A 129 14.79 4.21 -20.65
N THR A 130 13.70 3.75 -21.28
CA THR A 130 13.77 2.94 -22.50
C THR A 130 14.13 3.74 -23.75
N ARG A 131 13.91 5.07 -23.75
CA ARG A 131 14.31 5.95 -24.86
C ARG A 131 15.79 6.29 -24.86
N GLU A 132 16.47 6.18 -23.73
CA GLU A 132 17.88 6.51 -23.59
C GLU A 132 18.82 5.37 -23.99
N VAL A 133 18.32 4.20 -24.42
CA VAL A 133 19.16 3.10 -24.91
C VAL A 133 19.94 3.59 -26.14
N PRO A 134 21.27 3.79 -26.06
CA PRO A 134 22.06 4.24 -27.20
C PRO A 134 21.95 3.20 -28.31
N VAL A 135 21.86 3.67 -29.56
CA VAL A 135 21.89 2.78 -30.74
C VAL A 135 23.07 1.82 -30.57
N PRO A 136 22.86 0.49 -30.62
CA PRO A 136 23.95 -0.46 -30.50
C PRO A 136 25.06 -0.09 -31.50
N PRO A 137 26.35 -0.16 -31.12
CA PRO A 137 27.44 0.26 -32.00
C PRO A 137 27.39 -0.41 -33.38
N ALA A 138 26.82 -1.62 -33.46
CA ALA A 138 26.57 -2.36 -34.69
C ALA A 138 25.63 -1.66 -35.70
N LEU A 139 24.71 -0.82 -35.23
CA LEU A 139 23.79 -0.01 -36.04
C LEU A 139 24.31 1.43 -36.26
N ALA A 140 25.19 1.92 -35.39
CA ALA A 140 25.82 3.24 -35.55
C ALA A 140 26.94 3.24 -36.61
N ALA A 141 27.58 2.09 -36.87
CA ALA A 141 28.64 1.93 -37.87
C ALA A 141 28.15 1.77 -39.33
N GLN A 142 26.83 1.85 -39.57
CA GLN A 142 26.21 1.67 -40.90
C GLN A 142 25.65 2.97 -41.51
N VAL A 143 25.96 4.13 -40.91
CA VAL A 143 25.62 5.47 -41.40
C VAL A 143 26.89 6.28 -41.56
#